data_AF-A0A7Y0DTC8-F1
#
_entry.id   AF-A0A7Y0DTC8-F1
#
_cell.length_a   1.000
_cell.length_b   1.000
_cell.length_c   1.000
_cell.angle_alpha   90.00
_cell.angle_beta   90.00
_cell.angle_gamma   90.00
#
_symmetry.space_group_name_H-M   'P 1'
#
loop_
_entity.id
_entity.type
_entity.pdbx_description
1 polymer ?
#
loop_
_entity_poly.entity_id
_entity_poly.type
_entity_poly.pdbx_seq_one_letter_code
_entity_poly.pdbx_strand_id
1 'polypeptide(L)'
;MKYSFIILSLLLSGCVTTHNPIPEGYTGPLSTIDDSFKISSSQTAGMFYIQKVNGKDVVNAYTKSYSASSGQNGALNTQGYSHRLPAVKTKLLLSGEIMHGAPVGYLFNSDANYVVSGEIEFLPEVNKHYLVSGELNKQRSAVWIEDINGDIVSQVVVLSEGNTTPTIESTNSFIAKNTDTTRSSHGVKKDKLALFSNIKGGESLDLVLAKIGEPDSIVYDKGNFFTMRRSHFEYVYNELGKIQFTERDKQAGYVLRVFPNIFDGSTQLTNQLESSGLTLQHIAKEYYKRDELSELELDKVASAIWKNRYQEDSYTIDAVAWLIKVIGKQGNNRYYSLLNTLNDKNEYDSKIVRYAKSNLEQLEPSSVNQFNLRH
;
A
#
# COMPACT_ATOMS: atom_id res chain seq x y z
N MET A 1 10.94 39.05 -57.95
CA MET A 1 10.72 39.77 -56.67
C MET A 1 10.29 38.76 -55.62
N LYS A 2 10.99 38.80 -54.48
CA LYS A 2 10.83 37.93 -53.31
C LYS A 2 9.67 38.43 -52.43
N TYR A 3 8.73 37.58 -52.09
CA TYR A 3 7.85 37.67 -50.90
C TYR A 3 7.44 36.21 -50.61
N SER A 4 7.98 35.45 -49.65
CA SER A 4 8.22 35.69 -48.22
C SER A 4 6.98 36.16 -47.49
N PHE A 5 6.05 35.23 -47.24
CA PHE A 5 5.07 35.34 -46.17
C PHE A 5 5.35 34.24 -45.15
N ILE A 6 6.00 34.65 -44.05
CA ILE A 6 6.25 33.85 -42.86
C ILE A 6 4.90 33.71 -42.14
N ILE A 7 4.32 32.51 -42.17
CA ILE A 7 3.17 32.17 -41.35
C ILE A 7 3.69 31.94 -39.93
N LEU A 8 3.36 32.90 -39.06
CA LEU A 8 3.69 32.95 -37.65
C LEU A 8 2.93 31.84 -36.90
N SER A 9 3.59 30.71 -36.65
CA SER A 9 3.16 29.66 -35.72
C SER A 9 3.22 30.17 -34.27
N LEU A 10 2.25 31.01 -33.88
CA LEU A 10 1.89 31.25 -32.48
C LEU A 10 1.12 30.03 -31.95
N LEU A 11 1.84 28.93 -31.70
CA LEU A 11 1.30 27.79 -30.98
C LEU A 11 1.20 28.17 -29.50
N LEU A 12 -0.04 28.43 -29.10
CA LEU A 12 -0.52 28.58 -27.72
C LEU A 12 0.01 27.46 -26.84
N SER A 13 1.11 27.71 -26.15
CA SER A 13 1.56 26.91 -25.00
C SER A 13 0.70 27.35 -23.81
N GLY A 14 -0.54 26.85 -23.76
CA GLY A 14 -1.35 26.93 -22.56
C GLY A 14 -0.69 26.11 -21.46
N CYS A 15 0.12 26.75 -20.62
CA CYS A 15 0.53 26.18 -19.35
C CYS A 15 -0.74 25.99 -18.52
N VAL A 16 -1.29 24.78 -18.51
CA VAL A 16 -2.39 24.42 -17.62
C VAL A 16 -1.84 24.52 -16.20
N THR A 17 -2.16 25.63 -15.53
CA THR A 17 -1.84 25.80 -14.13
C THR A 17 -2.81 24.93 -13.33
N THR A 18 -2.27 24.01 -12.55
CA THR A 18 -3.09 23.19 -11.66
C THR A 18 -3.64 24.05 -10.52
N HIS A 19 -4.87 23.78 -10.10
CA HIS A 19 -5.54 24.60 -9.10
C HIS A 19 -4.86 24.48 -7.73
N ASN A 20 -4.54 25.61 -7.10
CA ASN A 20 -4.18 25.65 -5.68
C ASN A 20 -5.48 25.73 -4.85
N PRO A 21 -5.77 24.73 -4.00
CA PRO A 21 -7.00 24.71 -3.22
C PRO A 21 -7.06 25.78 -2.12
N ILE A 22 -5.94 26.44 -1.80
CA ILE A 22 -5.90 27.57 -0.87
C ILE A 22 -6.31 28.85 -1.62
N PRO A 23 -7.41 29.54 -1.23
CA PRO A 23 -7.80 30.80 -1.84
C PRO A 23 -6.71 31.87 -1.72
N GLU A 24 -6.61 32.75 -2.72
CA GLU A 24 -5.67 33.87 -2.68
C GLU A 24 -5.95 34.77 -1.45
N GLY A 25 -4.89 35.12 -0.71
CA GLY A 25 -5.00 35.92 0.51
C GLY A 25 -5.56 35.17 1.74
N TYR A 26 -5.79 33.86 1.66
CA TYR A 26 -6.24 33.09 2.83
C TYR A 26 -5.14 33.03 3.91
N THR A 27 -5.44 33.57 5.09
CA THR A 27 -4.57 33.55 6.28
C THR A 27 -5.12 32.69 7.42
N GLY A 28 -6.20 31.95 7.17
CA GLY A 28 -6.84 31.12 8.17
C GLY A 28 -6.08 29.81 8.45
N PRO A 29 -6.57 29.02 9.43
CA PRO A 29 -5.95 27.74 9.77
C PRO A 29 -6.06 26.73 8.62
N LEU A 30 -5.03 25.90 8.50
CA LEU A 30 -4.92 24.87 7.46
C LEU A 30 -4.85 23.48 8.10
N SER A 31 -5.21 22.47 7.30
CA SER A 31 -4.96 21.06 7.56
C SER A 31 -4.15 20.46 6.41
N THR A 32 -3.51 19.32 6.65
CA THR A 32 -2.78 18.57 5.62
C THR A 32 -3.47 17.24 5.37
N ILE A 33 -3.61 16.84 4.11
CA ILE A 33 -4.06 15.50 3.72
C ILE A 33 -3.02 14.92 2.76
N ASP A 34 -2.40 13.80 3.14
CA ASP A 34 -1.48 13.07 2.26
C ASP A 34 -2.25 12.10 1.37
N ASP A 35 -1.82 11.96 0.12
CA ASP A 35 -2.21 10.85 -0.75
C ASP A 35 -1.38 9.61 -0.39
N SER A 36 -1.92 8.40 -0.61
CA SER A 36 -1.22 7.14 -0.33
C SER A 36 -1.15 6.20 -1.53
N PHE A 37 -0.31 5.17 -1.40
CA PHE A 37 -0.23 4.09 -2.38
C PHE A 37 0.21 2.77 -1.76
N LYS A 38 -0.12 1.68 -2.44
CA LYS A 38 0.33 0.31 -2.15
C LYS A 38 1.03 -0.26 -3.38
N ILE A 39 2.33 -0.48 -3.28
CA ILE A 39 3.13 -1.07 -4.38
C ILE A 39 2.87 -2.57 -4.42
N SER A 40 2.39 -3.06 -5.57
CA SER A 40 2.13 -4.48 -5.80
C SER A 40 3.20 -5.18 -6.65
N SER A 41 3.94 -4.39 -7.44
CA SER A 41 5.09 -4.89 -8.19
C SER A 41 6.01 -3.73 -8.53
N SER A 42 7.15 -4.02 -9.17
CA SER A 42 7.99 -2.97 -9.75
C SER A 42 7.29 -2.13 -10.83
N GLN A 43 6.12 -2.55 -11.32
CA GLN A 43 5.39 -1.91 -12.43
C GLN A 43 3.95 -1.53 -12.06
N THR A 44 3.46 -1.89 -10.87
CA THR A 44 2.04 -1.75 -10.52
C THR A 44 1.88 -1.27 -9.08
N ALA A 45 0.97 -0.33 -8.85
CA ALA A 45 0.56 0.11 -7.52
C ALA A 45 -0.92 0.48 -7.48
N GLY A 46 -1.58 0.26 -6.34
CA GLY A 46 -2.86 0.91 -6.04
C GLY A 46 -2.61 2.32 -5.49
N MET A 47 -3.20 3.33 -6.13
CA MET A 47 -3.03 4.74 -5.79
C MET A 47 -4.31 5.27 -5.14
N PHE A 48 -4.22 5.97 -4.01
CA PHE A 48 -5.34 6.56 -3.30
C PHE A 48 -5.10 8.06 -3.10
N TYR A 49 -5.94 8.91 -3.69
CA TYR A 49 -5.62 10.33 -3.80
C TYR A 49 -6.84 11.24 -3.89
N ILE A 50 -6.62 12.54 -3.62
CA ILE A 50 -7.59 13.60 -3.93
C ILE A 50 -7.45 13.97 -5.41
N GLN A 51 -8.49 13.74 -6.20
CA GLN A 51 -8.53 14.12 -7.61
C GLN A 51 -8.97 15.58 -7.78
N LYS A 52 -10.03 15.99 -7.08
CA LYS A 52 -10.58 17.34 -7.15
C LYS A 52 -10.89 17.92 -5.79
N VAL A 53 -10.73 19.24 -5.68
CA VAL A 53 -11.17 20.05 -4.54
C VAL A 53 -12.17 21.07 -5.04
N ASN A 54 -13.39 21.07 -4.51
CA ASN A 54 -14.49 21.95 -4.92
C ASN A 54 -14.71 21.97 -6.45
N GLY A 55 -14.69 20.78 -7.06
CA GLY A 55 -14.91 20.59 -8.49
C GLY A 55 -13.71 20.90 -9.41
N LYS A 56 -12.57 21.35 -8.86
CA LYS A 56 -11.36 21.70 -9.63
C LYS A 56 -10.26 20.66 -9.46
N ASP A 57 -9.61 20.29 -10.56
CA ASP A 57 -8.49 19.35 -10.55
C ASP A 57 -7.28 19.89 -9.79
N VAL A 58 -6.68 19.04 -8.95
CA VAL A 58 -5.47 19.35 -8.18
C VAL A 58 -4.34 18.40 -8.56
N VAL A 59 -3.09 18.83 -8.31
CA VAL A 59 -1.93 17.93 -8.38
C VAL A 59 -2.07 16.86 -7.30
N ASN A 60 -1.70 15.62 -7.60
CA ASN A 60 -1.85 14.49 -6.69
C ASN A 60 -0.76 13.43 -6.90
N ALA A 61 -0.72 12.43 -6.01
CA ALA A 61 0.25 11.33 -6.08
C ALA A 61 0.20 10.57 -7.41
N TYR A 62 -0.99 10.37 -8.00
CA TYR A 62 -1.12 9.67 -9.29
C TYR A 62 -0.41 10.41 -10.41
N THR A 63 -0.72 11.69 -10.61
CA THR A 63 -0.11 12.52 -11.68
C THR A 63 1.39 12.72 -11.47
N LYS A 64 1.84 12.85 -10.22
CA LYS A 64 3.28 12.88 -9.87
C LYS A 64 3.96 11.56 -10.21
N SER A 65 3.37 10.44 -9.82
CA SER A 65 3.92 9.09 -10.09
C SER A 65 3.97 8.82 -11.59
N TYR A 66 2.91 9.17 -12.33
CA TYR A 66 2.84 9.02 -13.78
C TYR A 66 3.97 9.77 -14.48
N SER A 67 4.12 11.06 -14.13
CA SER A 67 5.20 11.90 -14.68
C SER A 67 6.57 11.34 -14.34
N ALA A 68 6.74 10.85 -13.11
CA ALA A 68 8.01 10.32 -12.61
C ALA A 68 8.37 8.92 -13.16
N SER A 69 7.41 8.22 -13.77
CA SER A 69 7.56 6.88 -14.37
C SER A 69 7.73 6.93 -15.89
N SER A 70 7.37 8.06 -16.52
CA SER A 70 7.47 8.23 -17.97
C SER A 70 8.90 7.99 -18.46
N GLY A 71 9.03 7.17 -19.51
CA GLY A 71 10.32 6.83 -20.11
C GLY A 71 11.17 5.80 -19.35
N GLN A 72 10.63 5.12 -18.32
CA GLN A 72 11.40 4.19 -17.47
C GLN A 72 11.18 2.71 -17.80
N ASN A 73 10.92 2.38 -19.07
CA ASN A 73 10.75 0.98 -19.53
C ASN A 73 9.71 0.18 -18.72
N GLY A 74 8.62 0.83 -18.30
CA GLY A 74 7.55 0.22 -17.50
C GLY A 74 7.79 0.15 -16.00
N ALA A 75 8.97 0.55 -15.51
CA ALA A 75 9.19 0.69 -14.07
C ALA A 75 8.31 1.81 -13.50
N LEU A 76 7.59 1.48 -12.44
CA LEU A 76 6.74 2.43 -11.75
C LEU A 76 7.53 3.18 -10.68
N ASN A 77 7.48 4.50 -10.72
CA ASN A 77 8.05 5.41 -9.75
C ASN A 77 6.93 6.08 -8.96
N THR A 78 6.52 5.45 -7.86
CA THR A 78 5.51 6.02 -6.98
C THR A 78 6.05 7.23 -6.24
N GLN A 79 5.24 8.28 -6.19
CA GLN A 79 5.51 9.56 -5.54
C GLN A 79 4.30 9.92 -4.69
N GLY A 80 4.53 10.33 -3.44
CA GLY A 80 3.47 10.89 -2.60
C GLY A 80 3.17 12.35 -2.94
N TYR A 81 2.10 12.87 -2.35
CA TYR A 81 1.75 14.28 -2.44
C TYR A 81 0.95 14.70 -1.21
N SER A 82 1.15 15.94 -0.75
CA SER A 82 0.47 16.50 0.42
C SER A 82 -0.38 17.70 0.00
N HIS A 83 -1.67 17.65 0.31
CA HIS A 83 -2.63 18.71 0.05
C HIS A 83 -2.77 19.56 1.31
N ARG A 84 -2.55 20.88 1.18
CA ARG A 84 -2.90 21.83 2.24
C ARG A 84 -4.26 22.42 1.94
N LEU A 85 -5.20 22.26 2.87
CA LEU A 85 -6.59 22.70 2.71
C LEU A 85 -7.00 23.65 3.85
N PRO A 86 -7.82 24.67 3.57
CA PRO A 86 -8.52 25.43 4.62
C PRO A 86 -9.33 24.50 5.54
N ALA A 87 -9.32 24.78 6.84
CA ALA A 87 -10.12 24.05 7.84
C ALA A 87 -11.62 24.44 7.77
N VAL A 88 -12.23 24.27 6.59
CA VAL A 88 -13.63 24.57 6.29
C VAL A 88 -14.25 23.40 5.51
N LYS A 89 -15.57 23.31 5.55
CA LYS A 89 -16.31 22.25 4.86
C LYS A 89 -16.02 22.32 3.35
N THR A 90 -15.47 21.25 2.81
CA THR A 90 -14.91 21.18 1.46
C THR A 90 -15.42 19.93 0.74
N LYS A 91 -15.69 20.04 -0.55
CA LYS A 91 -16.03 18.90 -1.41
C LYS A 91 -14.76 18.29 -1.98
N LEU A 92 -14.58 17.00 -1.77
CA LEU A 92 -13.40 16.25 -2.23
C LEU A 92 -13.86 15.13 -3.15
N LEU A 93 -13.31 15.05 -4.36
CA LEU A 93 -13.40 13.86 -5.21
C LEU A 93 -12.24 12.94 -4.85
N LEU A 94 -12.51 11.87 -4.12
CA LEU A 94 -11.51 10.85 -3.79
C LEU A 94 -11.44 9.83 -4.91
N SER A 95 -10.26 9.25 -5.12
CA SER A 95 -10.06 8.19 -6.11
C SER A 95 -9.09 7.12 -5.62
N GLY A 96 -9.45 5.87 -5.87
CA GLY A 96 -8.61 4.69 -5.74
C GLY A 96 -8.46 4.03 -7.11
N GLU A 97 -7.24 3.86 -7.61
CA GLU A 97 -7.00 3.31 -8.96
C GLU A 97 -5.73 2.47 -9.04
N ILE A 98 -5.78 1.37 -9.80
CA ILE A 98 -4.59 0.60 -10.18
C ILE A 98 -3.81 1.35 -11.25
N MET A 99 -2.57 1.72 -10.91
CA MET A 99 -1.64 2.37 -11.80
C MET A 99 -0.59 1.38 -12.32
N HIS A 100 -0.34 1.42 -13.63
CA HIS A 100 0.76 0.68 -14.27
C HIS A 100 1.85 1.62 -14.77
N GLY A 101 3.11 1.19 -14.68
CA GLY A 101 4.28 1.95 -15.15
C GLY A 101 4.39 2.03 -16.68
N ALA A 102 3.65 1.19 -17.42
CA ALA A 102 3.52 1.26 -18.88
C ALA A 102 2.07 1.08 -19.34
N PRO A 103 1.62 1.76 -20.41
CA PRO A 103 0.25 1.66 -20.94
C PRO A 103 -0.17 0.23 -21.28
N VAL A 104 0.78 -0.59 -21.75
CA VAL A 104 0.57 -1.99 -22.10
C VAL A 104 0.05 -2.83 -20.92
N GLY A 105 0.38 -2.45 -19.68
CA GLY A 105 -0.09 -3.12 -18.47
C GLY A 105 -1.61 -3.07 -18.32
N TYR A 106 -2.25 -1.98 -18.73
CA TYR A 106 -3.72 -1.86 -18.68
C TYR A 106 -4.41 -2.82 -19.65
N LEU A 107 -3.78 -3.14 -20.78
CA LEU A 107 -4.35 -4.05 -21.79
C LEU A 107 -4.22 -5.52 -21.36
N PHE A 108 -3.09 -5.91 -20.77
CA PHE A 108 -2.86 -7.31 -20.37
C PHE A 108 -3.46 -7.68 -19.02
N ASN A 109 -3.83 -6.71 -18.18
CA ASN A 109 -4.41 -6.93 -16.86
C ASN A 109 -5.81 -6.30 -16.74
N SER A 110 -6.62 -6.36 -17.80
CA SER A 110 -7.94 -5.72 -17.86
C SER A 110 -8.84 -6.07 -16.67
N ASP A 111 -8.75 -7.31 -16.19
CA ASP A 111 -9.62 -7.86 -15.14
C ASP A 111 -9.16 -7.46 -13.72
N ALA A 112 -8.01 -6.80 -13.62
CA ALA A 112 -7.39 -6.33 -12.38
C ALA A 112 -7.16 -4.81 -12.36
N ASN A 113 -7.71 -4.05 -13.31
CA ASN A 113 -7.63 -2.58 -13.34
C ASN A 113 -8.74 -1.94 -12.51
N TYR A 114 -8.73 -2.18 -11.21
CA TYR A 114 -9.76 -1.66 -10.31
C TYR A 114 -9.72 -0.13 -10.18
N VAL A 115 -10.90 0.50 -10.21
CA VAL A 115 -11.09 1.95 -10.05
C VAL A 115 -12.32 2.23 -9.19
N VAL A 116 -12.20 3.13 -8.23
CA VAL A 116 -13.30 3.68 -7.43
C VAL A 116 -13.12 5.18 -7.29
N SER A 117 -14.18 5.96 -7.51
CA SER A 117 -14.11 7.43 -7.39
C SER A 117 -15.46 7.97 -6.94
N GLY A 118 -15.46 8.98 -6.06
CA GLY A 118 -16.68 9.53 -5.50
C GLY A 118 -16.46 10.84 -4.76
N GLU A 119 -17.46 11.72 -4.84
CA GLU A 119 -17.46 13.00 -4.14
C GLU A 119 -17.96 12.81 -2.71
N ILE A 120 -17.20 13.34 -1.74
CA ILE A 120 -17.59 13.42 -0.33
C ILE A 120 -17.53 14.87 0.15
N GLU A 121 -18.26 15.15 1.23
CA GLU A 121 -18.07 16.37 2.00
C GLU A 121 -17.20 16.09 3.22
N PHE A 122 -16.13 16.87 3.40
CA PHE A 122 -15.20 16.71 4.50
C PHE A 122 -14.94 18.05 5.19
N LEU A 123 -14.91 18.04 6.52
CA LEU A 123 -14.55 19.18 7.35
C LEU A 123 -13.27 18.82 8.11
N PRO A 124 -12.09 19.17 7.60
CA PRO A 124 -10.86 18.93 8.33
C PRO A 124 -10.76 19.83 9.55
N GLU A 125 -10.23 19.28 10.64
CA GLU A 125 -9.92 20.04 11.84
C GLU A 125 -8.62 20.85 11.66
N VAL A 126 -8.55 21.95 12.41
CA VAL A 126 -7.41 22.88 12.41
C VAL A 126 -6.11 22.16 12.80
N ASN A 127 -5.07 22.35 11.98
CA ASN A 127 -3.73 21.82 12.21
C ASN A 127 -3.67 20.29 12.39
N LYS A 128 -4.65 19.56 11.85
CA LYS A 128 -4.60 18.11 11.77
C LYS A 128 -3.99 17.63 10.46
N HIS A 129 -3.48 16.40 10.51
CA HIS A 129 -2.89 15.69 9.39
C HIS A 129 -3.70 14.42 9.15
N TYR A 130 -4.09 14.21 7.89
CA TYR A 130 -4.91 13.10 7.44
C TYR A 130 -4.25 12.35 6.29
N LEU A 131 -4.80 11.19 5.94
CA LEU A 131 -4.32 10.33 4.86
C LEU A 131 -5.49 9.84 4.01
N VAL A 132 -5.40 9.96 2.68
CA VAL A 132 -6.32 9.25 1.77
C VAL A 132 -5.89 7.79 1.70
N SER A 133 -6.79 6.88 2.04
CA SER A 133 -6.54 5.45 2.18
C SER A 133 -7.61 4.65 1.46
N GLY A 134 -7.33 3.39 1.18
CA GLY A 134 -8.28 2.56 0.46
C GLY A 134 -7.87 1.10 0.31
N GLU A 135 -8.70 0.37 -0.41
CA GLU A 135 -8.49 -1.02 -0.82
C GLU A 135 -8.99 -1.19 -2.26
N LEU A 136 -8.28 -1.99 -3.05
CA LEU A 136 -8.61 -2.29 -4.44
C LEU A 136 -8.51 -3.80 -4.63
N ASN A 137 -9.63 -4.44 -4.93
CA ASN A 137 -9.71 -5.85 -5.28
C ASN A 137 -11.00 -6.13 -6.06
N LYS A 138 -11.13 -7.36 -6.55
CA LYS A 138 -12.26 -7.83 -7.36
C LYS A 138 -13.60 -7.72 -6.64
N GLN A 139 -13.64 -8.10 -5.36
CA GLN A 139 -14.87 -8.18 -4.57
C GLN A 139 -15.37 -6.78 -4.19
N ARG A 140 -14.44 -5.88 -3.84
CA ARG A 140 -14.72 -4.54 -3.38
C ARG A 140 -13.51 -3.62 -3.57
N SER A 141 -13.78 -2.45 -4.13
CA SER A 141 -12.86 -1.31 -4.13
C SER A 141 -13.43 -0.19 -3.29
N ALA A 142 -12.62 0.42 -2.42
CA ALA A 142 -13.08 1.51 -1.56
C ALA A 142 -11.98 2.54 -1.27
N VAL A 143 -12.38 3.80 -1.06
CA VAL A 143 -11.48 4.91 -0.71
C VAL A 143 -12.10 5.83 0.35
N TRP A 144 -11.29 6.31 1.28
CA TRP A 144 -11.71 7.14 2.43
C TRP A 144 -10.55 7.99 2.96
N ILE A 145 -10.81 8.80 3.98
CA ILE A 145 -9.81 9.60 4.71
C ILE A 145 -9.64 9.03 6.13
N GLU A 146 -8.39 8.88 6.55
CA GLU A 146 -7.99 8.47 7.89
C GLU A 146 -7.31 9.61 8.64
N ASP A 147 -7.43 9.58 9.97
CA ASP A 147 -6.62 10.41 10.86
C ASP A 147 -5.23 9.78 11.14
N ILE A 148 -4.47 10.44 12.02
CA ILE A 148 -3.13 10.00 12.42
C ILE A 148 -3.12 8.63 13.11
N ASN A 149 -4.22 8.22 13.73
CA ASN A 149 -4.35 6.91 14.36
C ASN A 149 -4.77 5.83 13.36
N GLY A 150 -5.06 6.20 12.11
CA GLY A 150 -5.62 5.30 11.11
C GLY A 150 -7.13 5.06 11.30
N ASP A 151 -7.81 5.89 12.10
CA ASP A 151 -9.26 5.81 12.24
C ASP A 151 -9.92 6.51 11.04
N ILE A 152 -10.97 5.91 10.49
CA ILE A 152 -11.71 6.50 9.36
C ILE A 152 -12.51 7.70 9.87
N VAL A 153 -12.28 8.87 9.27
CA VAL A 153 -12.89 10.15 9.68
C VAL A 153 -13.76 10.79 8.59
N SER A 154 -13.97 10.09 7.48
CA SER A 154 -14.85 10.52 6.40
C SER A 154 -15.92 9.47 6.06
N GLN A 155 -16.84 9.88 5.18
CA GLN A 155 -17.61 8.94 4.38
C GLN A 155 -16.68 8.06 3.53
N VAL A 156 -17.15 6.86 3.18
CA VAL A 156 -16.39 5.88 2.40
C VAL A 156 -17.02 5.75 1.03
N VAL A 157 -16.24 5.90 -0.03
CA VAL A 157 -16.67 5.61 -1.40
C VAL A 157 -16.42 4.13 -1.66
N VAL A 158 -17.45 3.38 -2.08
CA VAL A 158 -17.38 1.93 -2.27
C VAL A 158 -17.89 1.53 -3.65
N LEU A 159 -17.16 0.67 -4.34
CA LEU A 159 -17.60 -0.04 -5.54
C LEU A 159 -17.49 -1.55 -5.28
N SER A 160 -18.65 -2.22 -5.17
CA SER A 160 -18.72 -3.67 -5.00
C SER A 160 -18.69 -4.39 -6.35
N GLU A 161 -18.28 -5.66 -6.35
CA GLU A 161 -18.32 -6.53 -7.53
C GLU A 161 -19.71 -6.52 -8.20
N GLY A 162 -19.72 -6.41 -9.53
CA GLY A 162 -20.95 -6.36 -10.33
C GLY A 162 -21.63 -4.98 -10.40
N ASN A 163 -21.21 -4.01 -9.59
CA ASN A 163 -21.72 -2.64 -9.68
C ASN A 163 -20.89 -1.80 -10.66
N THR A 164 -21.55 -0.86 -11.34
CA THR A 164 -20.91 0.09 -12.27
C THR A 164 -20.79 1.49 -11.70
N THR A 165 -21.49 1.78 -10.60
CA THR A 165 -21.52 3.10 -9.96
C THR A 165 -21.14 2.96 -8.49
N PRO A 166 -20.18 3.77 -8.00
CA PRO A 166 -19.82 3.77 -6.58
C PRO A 166 -20.96 4.29 -5.70
N THR A 167 -21.05 3.76 -4.48
CA THR A 167 -21.95 4.22 -3.43
C THR A 167 -21.17 4.93 -2.33
N ILE A 168 -21.85 5.81 -1.57
CA ILE A 168 -21.29 6.46 -0.40
C ILE A 168 -21.84 5.80 0.85
N GLU A 169 -20.96 5.22 1.66
CA GLU A 169 -21.32 4.62 2.94
C GLU A 169 -20.88 5.51 4.12
N SER A 170 -21.65 5.51 5.20
CA SER A 170 -21.19 6.09 6.47
C SER A 170 -20.11 5.22 7.09
N THR A 171 -19.22 5.84 7.87
CA THR A 171 -18.11 5.14 8.55
C THR A 171 -18.60 3.95 9.39
N ASN A 172 -19.64 4.15 10.18
CA ASN A 172 -20.19 3.09 11.05
C ASN A 172 -20.79 1.94 10.24
N SER A 173 -21.47 2.24 9.12
CA SER A 173 -21.99 1.22 8.21
C SER A 173 -20.85 0.40 7.59
N PHE A 174 -19.79 1.07 7.15
CA PHE A 174 -18.65 0.41 6.52
C PHE A 174 -17.86 -0.48 7.51
N ILE A 175 -17.65 0.00 8.74
CA ILE A 175 -16.97 -0.77 9.79
C ILE A 175 -17.83 -1.98 10.20
N ALA A 176 -19.14 -1.80 10.42
CA ALA A 176 -20.02 -2.90 10.85
C ALA A 176 -20.09 -4.06 9.84
N LYS A 177 -19.92 -3.77 8.53
CA LYS A 177 -19.87 -4.78 7.46
C LYS A 177 -18.50 -5.45 7.32
N ASN A 178 -17.46 -4.92 7.96
CA ASN A 178 -16.11 -5.48 7.96
C ASN A 178 -15.83 -6.13 9.32
N THR A 179 -16.02 -7.44 9.41
CA THR A 179 -15.74 -8.24 10.62
C THR A 179 -14.24 -8.45 10.91
N ASP A 180 -13.34 -7.86 10.12
CA ASP A 180 -11.90 -7.84 10.43
C ASP A 180 -11.65 -6.77 11.52
N THR A 181 -11.42 -7.25 12.74
CA THR A 181 -11.51 -6.57 14.04
C THR A 181 -10.44 -5.50 14.33
N THR A 182 -9.70 -5.03 13.32
CA THR A 182 -8.57 -4.10 13.53
C THR A 182 -8.86 -2.63 13.22
N ARG A 183 -10.03 -2.31 12.63
CA ARG A 183 -10.44 -0.91 12.37
C ARG A 183 -11.24 -0.38 13.56
N SER A 184 -10.55 0.25 14.51
CA SER A 184 -11.16 0.89 15.68
C SER A 184 -12.05 2.07 15.28
N SER A 185 -13.12 2.28 16.04
CA SER A 185 -13.83 3.55 16.07
C SER A 185 -12.91 4.66 16.58
N HIS A 186 -13.04 5.85 16.00
CA HIS A 186 -12.31 7.07 16.34
C HIS A 186 -12.06 7.27 17.86
N GLY A 187 -10.81 7.52 18.26
CA GLY A 187 -10.47 8.08 19.58
C GLY A 187 -9.68 7.19 20.54
N VAL A 188 -9.27 5.98 20.13
CA VAL A 188 -8.38 5.13 20.94
C VAL A 188 -6.93 5.45 20.59
N LYS A 189 -6.16 5.95 21.57
CA LYS A 189 -4.72 6.17 21.40
C LYS A 189 -4.03 4.83 21.17
N LYS A 190 -3.50 4.64 19.96
CA LYS A 190 -2.72 3.45 19.60
C LYS A 190 -1.31 3.57 20.14
N ASP A 191 -0.71 2.43 20.50
CA ASP A 191 0.71 2.39 20.83
C ASP A 191 1.58 2.63 19.59
N LYS A 192 2.86 2.95 19.80
CA LYS A 192 3.79 3.25 18.69
C LYS A 192 3.96 2.09 17.72
N LEU A 193 3.87 0.85 18.18
CA LEU A 193 4.03 -0.33 17.33
C LEU A 193 2.84 -0.52 16.40
N ALA A 194 1.62 -0.32 16.91
CA ALA A 194 0.39 -0.32 16.14
C ALA A 194 0.38 0.84 15.13
N LEU A 195 0.86 2.02 15.52
CA LEU A 195 1.02 3.15 14.60
C LEU A 195 2.04 2.85 13.50
N PHE A 196 3.21 2.33 13.85
CA PHE A 196 4.25 1.93 12.91
C PHE A 196 3.75 0.89 11.90
N SER A 197 3.04 -0.13 12.38
CA SER A 197 2.50 -1.21 11.53
C SER A 197 1.44 -0.71 10.53
N ASN A 198 0.84 0.45 10.80
CA ASN A 198 -0.16 1.08 9.94
C ASN A 198 0.41 2.17 9.03
N ILE A 199 1.74 2.37 8.99
CA ILE A 199 2.36 3.32 8.07
C ILE A 199 2.24 2.80 6.63
N LYS A 200 1.76 3.67 5.74
CA LYS A 200 1.49 3.37 4.33
C LYS A 200 2.44 4.10 3.40
N GLY A 201 2.58 3.58 2.18
CA GLY A 201 3.29 4.29 1.12
C GLY A 201 2.60 5.63 0.82
N GLY A 202 3.37 6.68 0.56
CA GLY A 202 2.87 8.02 0.26
C GLY A 202 2.68 8.94 1.47
N GLU A 203 2.73 8.42 2.70
CA GLU A 203 2.76 9.27 3.90
C GLU A 203 3.98 10.20 3.89
N SER A 204 3.79 11.47 4.24
CA SER A 204 4.90 12.43 4.36
C SER A 204 5.76 12.16 5.60
N LEU A 205 7.00 12.66 5.56
CA LEU A 205 7.88 12.67 6.73
C LEU A 205 7.17 13.27 7.96
N ASP A 206 6.52 14.42 7.80
CA ASP A 206 5.84 15.12 8.90
C ASP A 206 4.75 14.24 9.55
N LEU A 207 3.97 13.52 8.74
CA LEU A 207 2.95 12.60 9.26
C LEU A 207 3.58 11.44 10.04
N VAL A 208 4.66 10.86 9.51
CA VAL A 208 5.36 9.76 10.20
C VAL A 208 5.95 10.22 11.53
N LEU A 209 6.63 11.36 11.54
CA LEU A 209 7.19 11.93 12.78
C LEU A 209 6.08 12.25 13.79
N ALA A 210 4.94 12.75 13.33
CA ALA A 210 3.79 12.97 14.20
C ALA A 210 3.21 11.66 14.77
N LYS A 211 3.24 10.55 14.02
CA LYS A 211 2.75 9.23 14.46
C LYS A 211 3.67 8.58 15.49
N ILE A 212 4.95 8.45 15.18
CA ILE A 212 5.86 7.57 15.94
C ILE A 212 7.06 8.30 16.58
N GLY A 213 7.23 9.58 16.29
CA GLY A 213 8.33 10.42 16.77
C GLY A 213 9.59 10.34 15.90
N GLU A 214 10.66 10.96 16.40
CA GLU A 214 11.98 10.99 15.75
C GLU A 214 12.61 9.59 15.67
N PRO A 215 13.37 9.30 14.59
CA PRO A 215 14.12 8.05 14.47
C PRO A 215 15.34 8.03 15.39
N ASP A 216 15.84 6.83 15.68
CA ASP A 216 17.11 6.64 16.39
C ASP A 216 18.31 6.97 15.50
N SER A 217 18.19 6.74 14.20
CA SER A 217 19.21 7.13 13.22
C SER A 217 18.63 7.32 11.82
N ILE A 218 19.33 8.12 11.01
CA ILE A 218 18.98 8.40 9.61
C ILE A 218 20.15 7.98 8.73
N VAL A 219 19.88 7.16 7.72
CA VAL A 219 20.84 6.72 6.71
C VAL A 219 20.43 7.30 5.35
N TYR A 220 21.37 7.89 4.63
CA TYR A 220 21.16 8.32 3.25
C TYR A 220 21.86 7.37 2.28
N ASP A 221 21.08 6.69 1.44
CA ASP A 221 21.61 5.94 0.30
C ASP A 221 21.53 6.84 -0.92
N LYS A 222 22.69 7.16 -1.51
CA LYS A 222 22.80 7.97 -2.73
C LYS A 222 22.28 7.28 -4.00
N GLY A 223 21.82 6.04 -3.88
CA GLY A 223 21.45 5.21 -5.01
C GLY A 223 22.67 4.74 -5.81
N ASN A 224 22.39 4.14 -6.96
CA ASN A 224 23.38 3.73 -7.94
C ASN A 224 22.77 3.78 -9.34
N PHE A 225 23.29 4.68 -10.17
CA PHE A 225 22.86 4.88 -11.55
C PHE A 225 22.97 3.60 -12.39
N PHE A 226 24.05 2.83 -12.24
CA PHE A 226 24.30 1.62 -13.02
C PHE A 226 23.32 0.49 -12.70
N THR A 227 22.85 0.42 -11.46
CA THR A 227 21.84 -0.56 -11.04
C THR A 227 20.43 0.03 -11.05
N MET A 228 20.26 1.25 -11.57
CA MET A 228 19.02 2.03 -11.51
C MET A 228 18.42 2.14 -10.10
N ARG A 229 19.26 2.01 -9.06
CA ARG A 229 18.83 2.15 -7.67
C ARG A 229 18.72 3.63 -7.37
N ARG A 230 17.55 4.07 -6.91
CA ARG A 230 17.33 5.47 -6.56
C ARG A 230 17.92 5.79 -5.20
N SER A 231 18.28 7.06 -5.05
CA SER A 231 18.58 7.61 -3.74
C SER A 231 17.33 7.63 -2.87
N HIS A 232 17.54 7.43 -1.57
CA HIS A 232 16.48 7.39 -0.57
C HIS A 232 17.06 7.63 0.82
N PHE A 233 16.18 7.97 1.75
CA PHE A 233 16.50 8.02 3.17
C PHE A 233 15.93 6.80 3.87
N GLU A 234 16.67 6.23 4.82
CA GLU A 234 16.17 5.22 5.75
C GLU A 234 16.15 5.79 7.16
N TYR A 235 14.98 5.80 7.78
CA TYR A 235 14.77 6.18 9.16
C TYR A 235 14.68 4.91 9.99
N VAL A 236 15.61 4.73 10.92
CA VAL A 236 15.73 3.52 11.74
C VAL A 236 15.16 3.79 13.12
N TYR A 237 14.25 2.91 13.53
CA TYR A 237 13.64 2.85 14.85
C TYR A 237 14.03 1.50 15.47
N ASN A 238 14.97 1.49 16.41
CA ASN A 238 15.60 0.28 16.95
C ASN A 238 14.59 -0.74 17.46
N GLU A 239 13.46 -0.28 18.00
CA GLU A 239 12.41 -1.13 18.54
C GLU A 239 11.26 -1.42 17.55
N LEU A 240 11.20 -0.77 16.39
CA LEU A 240 10.05 -0.88 15.47
C LEU A 240 10.44 -1.43 14.10
N GLY A 241 11.56 -0.98 13.55
CA GLY A 241 11.99 -1.32 12.19
C GLY A 241 12.61 -0.14 11.47
N LYS A 242 12.51 -0.14 10.13
CA LYS A 242 13.03 0.91 9.26
C LYS A 242 11.95 1.39 8.30
N ILE A 243 11.99 2.69 7.98
CA ILE A 243 11.12 3.29 6.99
C ILE A 243 11.99 3.92 5.91
N GLN A 244 11.75 3.52 4.67
CA GLN A 244 12.42 4.08 3.50
C GLN A 244 11.57 5.21 2.93
N PHE A 245 12.17 6.38 2.71
CA PHE A 245 11.53 7.56 2.12
C PHE A 245 12.15 7.89 0.77
N THR A 246 11.34 8.40 -0.16
CA THR A 246 11.84 9.03 -1.38
C THR A 246 12.74 10.23 -1.05
N GLU A 247 13.75 10.50 -1.88
CA GLU A 247 14.47 11.77 -1.80
C GLU A 247 13.66 12.87 -2.52
N ARG A 248 13.46 13.99 -1.82
CA ARG A 248 12.89 15.21 -2.38
C ARG A 248 13.69 16.40 -1.88
N ASP A 249 14.24 17.20 -2.80
CA ASP A 249 15.04 18.38 -2.46
C ASP A 249 16.16 18.10 -1.44
N LYS A 250 16.82 16.94 -1.57
CA LYS A 250 17.85 16.41 -0.66
C LYS A 250 17.38 16.12 0.78
N GLN A 251 16.09 15.88 0.95
CA GLN A 251 15.47 15.50 2.22
C GLN A 251 14.56 14.28 2.04
N ALA A 252 14.18 13.65 3.15
CA ALA A 252 13.17 12.60 3.13
C ALA A 252 11.81 13.21 2.76
N GLY A 253 11.20 12.68 1.70
CA GLY A 253 9.90 13.12 1.19
C GLY A 253 8.78 12.23 1.72
N TYR A 254 8.49 11.17 0.98
CA TYR A 254 7.33 10.31 1.21
C TYR A 254 7.73 8.87 1.44
N VAL A 255 7.00 8.16 2.30
CA VAL A 255 7.23 6.75 2.57
C VAL A 255 7.15 5.96 1.27
N LEU A 256 8.22 5.23 0.97
CA LEU A 256 8.29 4.28 -0.12
C LEU A 256 8.05 2.86 0.38
N ARG A 257 8.67 2.47 1.50
CA ARG A 257 8.60 1.12 2.09
C ARG A 257 8.73 1.15 3.60
N VAL A 258 8.14 0.16 4.25
CA VAL A 258 8.24 -0.08 5.70
C VAL A 258 8.80 -1.48 5.91
N PHE A 259 9.83 -1.60 6.74
CA PHE A 259 10.50 -2.85 7.10
C PHE A 259 10.42 -3.06 8.61
N PRO A 260 9.40 -3.76 9.13
CA PRO A 260 9.27 -4.00 10.56
C PRO A 260 10.38 -4.93 11.06
N ASN A 261 10.86 -4.69 12.28
CA ASN A 261 11.71 -5.65 12.99
C ASN A 261 10.91 -6.92 13.29
N ILE A 262 11.49 -8.11 13.18
CA ILE A 262 10.80 -9.33 13.59
C ILE A 262 10.83 -9.44 15.11
N PHE A 263 9.65 -9.66 15.70
CA PHE A 263 9.51 -9.93 17.13
C PHE A 263 9.16 -11.40 17.34
N ASP A 264 9.74 -12.00 18.38
CA ASP A 264 9.45 -13.38 18.78
C ASP A 264 8.17 -13.50 19.65
N GLY A 265 7.50 -12.37 19.92
CA GLY A 265 6.26 -12.30 20.70
C GLY A 265 5.04 -12.79 19.92
N SER A 266 4.19 -13.61 20.55
CA SER A 266 3.11 -14.31 19.86
C SER A 266 2.08 -13.36 19.20
N THR A 267 1.66 -12.29 19.86
CA THR A 267 0.68 -11.34 19.31
C THR A 267 1.28 -10.49 18.18
N GLN A 268 2.52 -10.02 18.36
CA GLN A 268 3.23 -9.20 17.38
C GLN A 268 3.52 -10.00 16.11
N LEU A 269 3.89 -11.28 16.26
CA LEU A 269 4.07 -12.20 15.16
C LEU A 269 2.81 -12.34 14.29
N THR A 270 1.63 -12.48 14.92
CA THR A 270 0.38 -12.57 14.17
C THR A 270 0.16 -11.32 13.33
N ASN A 271 0.29 -10.12 13.93
CA ASN A 271 0.12 -8.86 13.19
C ASN A 271 1.11 -8.71 12.02
N GLN A 272 2.34 -9.21 12.18
CA GLN A 272 3.36 -9.20 11.14
C GLN A 272 3.00 -10.11 9.97
N LEU A 273 2.59 -11.34 10.27
CA LEU A 273 2.21 -12.32 9.26
C LEU A 273 0.84 -12.06 8.62
N GLU A 274 0.02 -11.21 9.24
CA GLU A 274 -1.22 -10.68 8.65
C GLU A 274 -1.00 -9.54 7.65
N SER A 275 0.23 -9.00 7.56
CA SER A 275 0.58 -8.00 6.55
C SER A 275 0.50 -8.58 5.12
N SER A 276 0.68 -7.72 4.11
CA SER A 276 0.72 -8.13 2.70
C SER A 276 1.79 -7.34 1.93
N GLY A 277 2.04 -7.71 0.69
CA GLY A 277 2.96 -7.03 -0.20
C GLY A 277 4.41 -7.16 0.22
N LEU A 278 5.16 -6.08 -0.01
CA LEU A 278 6.60 -6.00 0.30
C LEU A 278 6.90 -6.29 1.77
N THR A 279 6.03 -5.85 2.68
CA THR A 279 6.19 -6.06 4.12
C THR A 279 6.18 -7.56 4.45
N LEU A 280 5.15 -8.28 3.99
CA LEU A 280 5.06 -9.72 4.20
C LEU A 280 6.21 -10.46 3.51
N GLN A 281 6.62 -10.01 2.31
CA GLN A 281 7.75 -10.59 1.59
C GLN A 281 9.06 -10.47 2.39
N HIS A 282 9.29 -9.30 3.00
CA HIS A 282 10.45 -9.08 3.85
C HIS A 282 10.41 -10.01 5.07
N ILE A 283 9.28 -10.02 5.80
CA ILE A 283 9.07 -10.88 6.98
C ILE A 283 9.30 -12.35 6.62
N ALA A 284 8.70 -12.85 5.53
CA ALA A 284 8.85 -14.23 5.10
C ALA A 284 10.31 -14.63 4.80
N LYS A 285 11.08 -13.72 4.19
CA LYS A 285 12.51 -13.95 3.91
C LYS A 285 13.35 -14.00 5.17
N GLU A 286 13.08 -13.14 6.14
CA GLU A 286 13.78 -13.17 7.41
C GLU A 286 13.39 -14.41 8.24
N TYR A 287 12.12 -14.84 8.22
CA TYR A 287 11.68 -16.10 8.83
C TYR A 287 12.43 -17.31 8.27
N TYR A 288 12.69 -17.36 6.97
CA TYR A 288 13.44 -18.44 6.33
C TYR A 288 14.90 -18.55 6.83
N LYS A 289 15.48 -17.43 7.31
CA LYS A 289 16.82 -17.42 7.89
C LYS A 289 16.87 -18.02 9.30
N ARG A 290 15.74 -18.14 10.00
CA ARG A 290 15.69 -18.77 11.34
C ARG A 290 15.88 -20.28 11.21
N ASP A 291 16.65 -20.87 12.11
CA ASP A 291 16.98 -22.30 12.05
C ASP A 291 15.87 -23.16 12.64
N GLU A 292 15.33 -22.77 13.79
CA GLU A 292 14.28 -23.49 14.48
C GLU A 292 13.07 -22.57 14.73
N LEU A 293 11.88 -23.10 14.46
CA LEU A 293 10.60 -22.46 14.75
C LEU A 293 9.74 -23.41 15.58
N SER A 294 9.09 -22.89 16.60
CA SER A 294 8.10 -23.65 17.37
C SER A 294 6.89 -24.02 16.50
N GLU A 295 6.16 -25.07 16.88
CA GLU A 295 4.91 -25.45 16.19
C GLU A 295 3.89 -24.31 16.16
N LEU A 296 3.82 -23.50 17.23
CA LEU A 296 2.93 -22.33 17.28
C LEU A 296 3.32 -21.26 16.25
N GLU A 297 4.63 -21.01 16.05
CA GLU A 297 5.10 -20.08 15.02
C GLU A 297 4.80 -20.62 13.61
N LEU A 298 5.01 -21.93 13.41
CA LEU A 298 4.71 -22.57 12.14
C LEU A 298 3.21 -22.60 11.82
N ASP A 299 2.35 -22.77 12.82
CA ASP A 299 0.90 -22.67 12.63
C ASP A 299 0.49 -21.25 12.18
N LYS A 300 1.15 -20.20 12.68
CA LYS A 300 0.91 -18.83 12.19
C LYS A 300 1.43 -18.60 10.78
N VAL A 301 2.59 -19.16 10.45
CA VAL A 301 3.12 -19.15 9.08
C VAL A 301 2.13 -19.84 8.14
N ALA A 302 1.59 -21.00 8.54
CA ALA A 302 0.58 -21.75 7.80
C ALA A 302 -0.73 -20.95 7.64
N SER A 303 -1.23 -20.30 8.69
CA SER A 303 -2.39 -19.40 8.62
C SER A 303 -2.15 -18.24 7.65
N ALA A 304 -0.96 -17.65 7.65
CA ALA A 304 -0.62 -16.56 6.74
C ALA A 304 -0.53 -16.99 5.27
N ILE A 305 0.04 -18.17 5.00
CA ILE A 305 0.01 -18.81 3.68
C ILE A 305 -1.44 -18.98 3.23
N TRP A 306 -2.28 -19.57 4.10
CA TRP A 306 -3.66 -19.84 3.79
C TRP A 306 -4.41 -18.55 3.47
N LYS A 307 -4.36 -17.54 4.36
CA LYS A 307 -5.02 -16.24 4.17
C LYS A 307 -4.65 -15.56 2.85
N ASN A 308 -3.40 -15.70 2.40
CA ASN A 308 -2.85 -15.00 1.24
C ASN A 308 -2.80 -15.83 -0.05
N ARG A 309 -3.38 -17.03 -0.08
CA ARG A 309 -3.26 -17.98 -1.21
C ARG A 309 -3.88 -17.52 -2.53
N TYR A 310 -4.87 -16.62 -2.50
CA TYR A 310 -5.55 -16.08 -3.69
C TYR A 310 -5.14 -14.65 -4.04
N GLN A 311 -4.00 -14.18 -3.51
CA GLN A 311 -3.56 -12.82 -3.75
C GLN A 311 -3.00 -12.67 -5.17
N GLU A 312 -3.38 -11.58 -5.84
CA GLU A 312 -2.89 -11.23 -7.19
C GLU A 312 -1.60 -10.40 -7.14
N ASP A 313 -1.29 -9.85 -5.96
CA ASP A 313 -0.11 -9.05 -5.72
C ASP A 313 1.17 -9.90 -5.80
N SER A 314 2.05 -9.56 -6.74
CA SER A 314 3.29 -10.31 -7.02
C SER A 314 4.23 -10.41 -5.80
N TYR A 315 4.25 -9.38 -4.95
CA TYR A 315 5.07 -9.40 -3.74
C TYR A 315 4.48 -10.32 -2.68
N THR A 316 3.15 -10.31 -2.50
CA THR A 316 2.45 -11.25 -1.62
C THR A 316 2.59 -12.69 -2.10
N ILE A 317 2.47 -12.95 -3.41
CA ILE A 317 2.72 -14.27 -3.99
C ILE A 317 4.14 -14.75 -3.69
N ASP A 318 5.15 -13.88 -3.84
CA ASP A 318 6.52 -14.22 -3.46
C ASP A 318 6.67 -14.45 -1.96
N ALA A 319 5.98 -13.67 -1.13
CA ALA A 319 5.96 -13.86 0.31
C ALA A 319 5.41 -15.24 0.69
N VAL A 320 4.25 -15.63 0.14
CA VAL A 320 3.65 -16.95 0.33
C VAL A 320 4.61 -18.06 -0.10
N ALA A 321 5.27 -17.90 -1.25
CA ALA A 321 6.29 -18.84 -1.70
C ALA A 321 7.47 -18.99 -0.72
N TRP A 322 7.91 -17.89 -0.09
CA TRP A 322 8.94 -17.95 0.96
C TRP A 322 8.43 -18.63 2.23
N LEU A 323 7.21 -18.32 2.68
CA LEU A 323 6.60 -18.98 3.83
C LEU A 323 6.42 -20.49 3.61
N ILE A 324 6.09 -20.93 2.40
CA ILE A 324 6.06 -22.36 2.05
C ILE A 324 7.45 -23.01 2.23
N LYS A 325 8.52 -22.30 1.85
CA LYS A 325 9.89 -22.79 2.10
C LYS A 325 10.25 -22.81 3.57
N VAL A 326 9.70 -21.90 4.38
CA VAL A 326 9.85 -21.92 5.85
C VAL A 326 9.28 -23.24 6.39
N ILE A 327 8.04 -23.58 6.02
CA ILE A 327 7.41 -24.85 6.42
C ILE A 327 8.24 -26.05 5.96
N GLY A 328 8.64 -26.08 4.68
CA GLY A 328 9.43 -27.19 4.13
C GLY A 328 10.77 -27.36 4.83
N LYS A 329 11.49 -26.27 5.11
CA LYS A 329 12.78 -26.29 5.84
C LYS A 329 12.65 -26.96 7.21
N GLN A 330 11.52 -26.80 7.90
CA GLN A 330 11.31 -27.38 9.23
C GLN A 330 10.94 -28.88 9.18
N GLY A 331 10.56 -29.43 8.02
CA GLY A 331 10.29 -30.86 7.86
C GLY A 331 9.10 -31.40 8.68
N ASN A 332 8.18 -30.54 9.12
CA ASN A 332 7.07 -30.96 9.98
C ASN A 332 5.87 -31.49 9.16
N ASN A 333 5.61 -32.80 9.25
CA ASN A 333 4.56 -33.50 8.52
C ASN A 333 3.12 -33.03 8.85
N ARG A 334 2.92 -32.22 9.90
CA ARG A 334 1.64 -31.55 10.21
C ARG A 334 1.10 -30.69 9.07
N TYR A 335 2.00 -30.14 8.25
CA TYR A 335 1.63 -29.22 7.17
C TYR A 335 1.47 -29.90 5.81
N TYR A 336 1.54 -31.24 5.77
CA TYR A 336 1.37 -32.02 4.54
C TYR A 336 0.06 -31.66 3.84
N SER A 337 -1.07 -31.65 4.57
CA SER A 337 -2.38 -31.33 3.98
C SER A 337 -2.43 -29.93 3.36
N LEU A 338 -1.83 -28.92 4.00
CA LEU A 338 -1.78 -27.56 3.47
C LEU A 338 -1.01 -27.51 2.15
N LEU A 339 0.21 -28.09 2.11
CA LEU A 339 1.02 -28.08 0.90
C LEU A 339 0.40 -28.93 -0.22
N ASN A 340 -0.26 -30.03 0.12
CA ASN A 340 -0.97 -30.86 -0.84
C ASN A 340 -2.15 -30.11 -1.47
N THR A 341 -2.93 -29.35 -0.69
CA THR A 341 -4.00 -28.51 -1.22
C THR A 341 -3.46 -27.43 -2.16
N LEU A 342 -2.38 -26.73 -1.78
CA LEU A 342 -1.78 -25.66 -2.58
C LEU A 342 -1.09 -26.14 -3.87
N ASN A 343 -1.00 -27.46 -4.08
CA ASN A 343 -0.44 -28.07 -5.29
C ASN A 343 -1.46 -28.17 -6.44
N ASP A 344 -2.68 -27.63 -6.29
CA ASP A 344 -3.65 -27.57 -7.39
C ASP A 344 -3.30 -26.47 -8.40
N LYS A 345 -2.85 -26.88 -9.59
CA LYS A 345 -2.48 -25.99 -10.70
C LYS A 345 -3.64 -25.18 -11.27
N ASN A 346 -4.89 -25.62 -11.05
CA ASN A 346 -6.06 -24.94 -11.58
C ASN A 346 -6.60 -23.87 -10.63
N GLU A 347 -6.16 -23.89 -9.36
CA GLU A 347 -6.69 -23.00 -8.33
C GLU A 347 -5.70 -21.91 -7.91
N TYR A 348 -4.40 -22.19 -7.87
CA TYR A 348 -3.39 -21.29 -7.29
C TYR A 348 -2.34 -20.80 -8.28
N ASP A 349 -1.66 -19.70 -7.93
CA ASP A 349 -0.57 -19.15 -8.72
C ASP A 349 0.55 -20.18 -8.95
N SER A 350 1.11 -20.17 -10.17
CA SER A 350 2.15 -21.12 -10.61
C SER A 350 3.37 -21.16 -9.68
N LYS A 351 3.73 -20.03 -9.05
CA LYS A 351 4.85 -19.96 -8.10
C LYS A 351 4.50 -20.65 -6.80
N ILE A 352 3.30 -20.43 -6.26
CA ILE A 352 2.79 -21.10 -5.06
C ILE A 352 2.79 -22.61 -5.30
N VAL A 353 2.18 -23.07 -6.39
CA VAL A 353 2.09 -24.50 -6.75
C VAL A 353 3.47 -25.14 -6.85
N ARG A 354 4.41 -24.48 -7.55
CA ARG A 354 5.78 -24.99 -7.70
C ARG A 354 6.47 -25.19 -6.36
N TYR A 355 6.37 -24.24 -5.44
CA TYR A 355 7.01 -24.35 -4.13
C TYR A 355 6.26 -25.29 -3.20
N ALA A 356 4.92 -25.35 -3.26
CA ALA A 356 4.13 -26.32 -2.53
C ALA A 356 4.56 -27.75 -2.92
N LYS A 357 4.62 -28.05 -4.23
CA LYS A 357 5.09 -29.34 -4.74
C LYS A 357 6.50 -29.70 -4.25
N SER A 358 7.46 -28.79 -4.44
CA SER A 358 8.87 -29.05 -4.12
C SER A 358 9.13 -29.30 -2.63
N ASN A 359 8.31 -28.73 -1.74
CA ASN A 359 8.45 -28.95 -0.30
C ASN A 359 7.55 -30.09 0.18
N LEU A 360 6.45 -30.39 -0.51
CA LEU A 360 5.62 -31.58 -0.24
C LEU A 360 6.42 -32.87 -0.45
N GLU A 361 7.30 -32.92 -1.45
CA GLU A 361 8.21 -34.05 -1.71
C GLU A 361 9.19 -34.35 -0.55
N GLN A 362 9.31 -33.45 0.43
CA GLN A 362 10.16 -33.60 1.61
C GLN A 362 9.37 -34.02 2.85
N LEU A 363 8.03 -34.10 2.75
CA LEU A 363 7.13 -34.45 3.84
C LEU A 363 6.45 -35.78 3.55
N GLU A 364 6.18 -36.54 4.60
CA GLU A 364 5.44 -37.79 4.50
C GLU A 364 3.98 -37.59 4.91
N PRO A 365 3.01 -38.17 4.17
CA PRO A 365 1.64 -38.25 4.66
C PRO A 365 1.66 -39.05 5.98
N SER A 366 1.31 -38.40 7.09
CA SER A 366 1.41 -39.02 8.42
C SER A 366 0.11 -38.89 9.20
N SER A 367 -0.06 -39.77 10.19
CA SER A 367 -1.21 -39.76 11.11
C SER A 367 -1.13 -38.67 12.19
N VAL A 368 -0.16 -37.75 12.11
CA VAL A 368 -0.06 -36.62 13.04
C VAL A 368 -1.22 -35.64 12.82
N ASN A 369 -1.58 -34.92 13.89
CA ASN A 369 -2.60 -33.88 13.82
C ASN A 369 -2.22 -32.82 12.78
N GLN A 370 -2.98 -32.74 11.69
CA GLN A 370 -2.72 -31.85 10.56
C GLN A 370 -3.14 -30.41 10.90
N PHE A 371 -2.49 -29.44 10.24
CA PHE A 371 -2.91 -28.05 10.31
C PHE A 371 -4.35 -27.88 9.80
N ASN A 372 -5.18 -27.17 10.57
CA ASN A 372 -6.58 -26.96 10.24
C ASN A 372 -6.76 -25.77 9.29
N LEU A 373 -7.23 -26.04 8.07
CA LEU A 373 -7.48 -25.05 7.02
C LEU A 373 -8.70 -24.14 7.27
N ARG A 374 -9.45 -24.32 8.37
CA ARG A 374 -10.69 -23.58 8.67
C ARG A 374 -10.52 -22.37 9.62
N HIS A 375 -9.30 -21.88 9.82
CA HIS A 375 -9.04 -20.67 10.61
C HIS A 375 -8.99 -19.41 9.76
#